data_AF-A0A5C4LEM7-F1
#
_entry.id   AF-A0A5C4LEM7-F1
#
_cell.length_a   1.000
_cell.length_b   1.000
_cell.length_c   1.000
_cell.angle_alpha   90.00
_cell.angle_beta   90.00
_cell.angle_gamma   90.00
#
_symmetry.space_group_name_H-M   'P 1'
#
loop_
_entity.id
_entity.type
_entity.pdbx_description
1 polymer ?
#
loop_
_entity_poly.entity_id
_entity_poly.type
_entity_poly.pdbx_seq_one_letter_code
_entity_poly.pdbx_strand_id
1 'polypeptide(L)'
;MTAVVFDTLKLARTLRDKAKLSPDQAEGFAEAISEAVQGDLATKADVKASESALRADIKAVETSLRAEITSVETSLRAEIKVVANDLRTTEATLRAEIKSQVADAKADIIKWMVGAVGLQTVAIIGAMITLVRILKP
;
A
#
# COMPACT_ATOMS: atom_id res chain seq x y z
N MET A 1 39.86 -16.95 21.09
CA MET A 1 38.84 -18.02 20.98
C MET A 1 38.87 -18.81 22.27
N THR A 2 37.78 -18.84 23.04
CA THR A 2 37.66 -19.84 24.10
C THR A 2 37.16 -21.12 23.44
N ALA A 3 38.08 -21.89 22.89
CA ALA A 3 37.81 -23.25 22.43
C ALA A 3 37.24 -24.06 23.62
N VAL A 4 36.31 -24.97 23.34
CA VAL A 4 35.98 -26.00 24.33
C VAL A 4 37.27 -26.76 24.56
N VAL A 5 37.88 -26.58 25.74
CA VAL A 5 39.11 -27.28 26.10
C VAL A 5 38.71 -28.72 26.36
N PHE A 6 38.76 -29.53 25.31
CA PHE A 6 38.56 -30.96 25.42
C PHE A 6 39.79 -31.54 26.11
N ASP A 7 39.63 -31.97 27.37
CA ASP A 7 40.72 -32.52 28.17
C ASP A 7 40.96 -33.98 27.77
N THR A 8 41.68 -34.17 26.66
CA THR A 8 42.02 -35.47 26.07
C THR A 8 42.70 -36.38 27.08
N LEU A 9 43.55 -35.83 27.96
CA LEU A 9 44.26 -36.58 28.99
C LEU A 9 43.32 -37.10 30.09
N LYS A 10 42.39 -36.26 30.55
CA LYS A 10 41.35 -36.68 31.51
C LYS A 10 40.42 -37.73 30.90
N LEU A 11 40.10 -37.63 29.62
CA LEU A 11 39.31 -38.64 28.92
C LEU A 11 40.07 -39.97 28.82
N ALA A 12 41.32 -39.97 28.35
CA ALA A 12 42.15 -41.17 28.28
C ALA A 12 42.30 -41.86 29.65
N ARG A 13 42.56 -41.07 30.71
CA ARG A 13 42.60 -41.60 32.10
C ARG A 13 41.27 -42.23 32.50
N THR A 14 40.15 -41.59 32.17
CA THR A 14 38.82 -42.12 32.49
C THR A 14 38.53 -43.42 31.75
N LEU A 15 38.91 -43.52 30.47
CA LEU A 15 38.75 -44.72 29.64
C LEU A 15 39.59 -45.88 30.18
N ARG A 16 40.83 -45.63 30.58
CA ARG A 16 41.69 -46.64 31.23
C ARG A 16 41.15 -47.07 32.59
N ASP A 17 40.86 -46.12 33.46
CA ASP A 17 40.59 -46.40 34.87
C ASP A 17 39.18 -46.98 35.08
N LYS A 18 38.18 -46.47 34.33
CA LYS A 18 36.76 -46.88 34.47
C LYS A 18 36.33 -47.91 33.43
N ALA A 19 36.75 -47.76 32.18
CA ALA A 19 36.37 -48.70 31.10
C ALA A 19 37.40 -49.82 30.88
N LYS A 20 38.51 -49.83 31.64
CA LYS A 20 39.55 -50.88 31.64
C LYS A 20 40.20 -51.12 30.28
N LEU A 21 40.21 -50.10 29.42
CA LEU A 21 40.93 -50.10 28.15
C LEU A 21 42.44 -50.10 28.39
N SER A 22 43.22 -50.66 27.45
CA SER A 22 44.68 -50.54 27.50
C SER A 22 45.10 -49.07 27.36
N PRO A 23 46.32 -48.69 27.79
CA PRO A 23 46.84 -47.32 27.60
C PRO A 23 46.71 -46.85 26.15
N ASP A 24 47.19 -47.66 25.21
CA ASP A 24 47.19 -47.35 23.77
C ASP A 24 45.75 -47.18 23.22
N GLN A 25 44.81 -48.02 23.67
CA GLN A 25 43.41 -47.91 23.25
C GLN A 25 42.75 -46.64 23.80
N ALA A 26 42.99 -46.33 25.07
CA ALA A 26 42.41 -45.16 25.73
C ALA A 26 42.93 -43.84 25.13
N GLU A 27 44.22 -43.80 24.77
CA GLU A 27 44.83 -42.67 24.07
C GLU A 27 44.27 -42.52 22.65
N GLY A 28 44.26 -43.59 21.86
CA GLY A 28 43.72 -43.56 20.49
C GLY A 28 42.24 -43.14 20.42
N PHE A 29 41.40 -43.59 21.37
CA PHE A 29 40.00 -43.13 21.43
C PHE A 29 39.88 -41.67 21.86
N ALA A 30 40.66 -41.23 22.84
CA ALA A 30 40.60 -39.84 23.29
C ALA A 30 41.05 -38.88 22.18
N GLU A 31 42.08 -39.25 21.43
CA GLU A 31 42.59 -38.50 20.28
C GLU A 31 41.57 -38.44 19.15
N ALA A 32 41.02 -39.59 18.73
CA ALA A 32 39.99 -39.64 17.67
C ALA A 32 38.75 -38.81 18.01
N ILE A 33 38.32 -38.80 19.27
CA ILE A 33 37.18 -37.96 19.71
C ILE A 33 37.58 -36.48 19.74
N SER A 34 38.79 -36.16 20.20
CA SER A 34 39.29 -34.78 20.20
C SER A 34 39.37 -34.21 18.78
N GLU A 35 39.86 -34.98 17.82
CA GLU A 35 39.91 -34.60 16.41
C GLU A 35 38.51 -34.41 15.83
N ALA A 36 37.59 -35.36 16.07
CA ALA A 36 36.22 -35.30 15.57
C ALA A 36 35.44 -34.08 16.10
N VAL A 37 35.76 -33.60 17.31
CA VAL A 37 35.04 -32.51 17.97
C VAL A 37 35.62 -31.12 17.64
N GLN A 38 36.89 -31.03 17.23
CA GLN A 38 37.53 -29.74 16.95
C GLN A 38 37.14 -29.11 15.60
N GLY A 39 36.69 -29.90 14.62
CA GLY A 39 36.48 -29.43 13.25
C GLY A 39 35.13 -28.76 12.96
N ASP A 40 34.04 -29.24 13.57
CA ASP A 40 32.67 -28.93 13.12
C ASP A 40 31.81 -28.14 14.12
N LEU A 41 32.37 -27.74 15.27
CA LEU A 41 31.62 -27.00 16.29
C LEU A 41 31.65 -25.49 16.05
N ALA A 42 30.46 -24.88 15.93
CA ALA A 42 30.32 -23.44 16.03
C ALA A 42 30.82 -22.93 17.39
N THR A 43 31.77 -22.01 17.37
CA THR A 43 32.34 -21.42 18.57
C THR A 43 31.46 -20.30 19.13
N LYS A 44 31.73 -19.87 20.37
CA LYS A 44 31.10 -18.66 20.93
C LYS A 44 31.36 -17.41 20.08
N ALA A 45 32.49 -17.36 19.38
CA ALA A 45 32.80 -16.24 18.49
C ALA A 45 31.88 -16.26 17.26
N ASP A 46 31.62 -17.44 16.69
CA ASP A 46 30.73 -17.61 15.53
C ASP A 46 29.29 -17.24 15.89
N VAL A 47 28.82 -17.68 17.06
CA VAL A 47 27.49 -17.32 17.56
C VAL A 47 27.38 -15.81 17.77
N LYS A 48 28.39 -15.16 18.38
CA LYS A 48 28.38 -13.71 18.59
C LYS A 48 28.46 -12.93 17.28
N ALA A 49 29.23 -13.43 16.31
CA ALA A 49 29.30 -12.83 14.98
C ALA A 49 27.94 -12.93 14.27
N SER A 50 27.30 -14.10 14.31
CA SER A 50 25.96 -14.32 13.76
C SER A 50 24.90 -13.46 14.45
N GLU A 51 24.91 -13.36 15.79
CA GLU A 51 24.01 -12.48 16.55
C GLU A 51 24.20 -11.01 16.16
N SER A 52 25.44 -10.57 15.96
CA SER A 52 25.75 -9.21 15.52
C SER A 52 25.27 -8.96 14.09
N ALA A 53 25.44 -9.93 13.18
CA ALA A 53 24.95 -9.83 11.81
C ALA A 53 23.42 -9.75 11.77
N LEU A 54 22.73 -10.65 12.48
CA LEU A 54 21.26 -10.64 12.58
C LEU A 54 20.73 -9.33 13.18
N ARG A 55 21.39 -8.76 14.20
CA ARG A 55 21.01 -7.45 14.73
C ARG A 55 21.18 -6.34 13.69
N ALA A 56 22.23 -6.38 12.89
CA ALA A 56 22.46 -5.41 11.83
C ALA A 56 21.37 -5.54 10.75
N ASP A 57 21.05 -6.77 10.33
CA ASP A 57 20.00 -7.04 9.34
C ASP A 57 18.63 -6.59 9.84
N ILE A 58 18.27 -6.90 11.09
CA ILE A 58 17.01 -6.44 11.70
C ILE A 58 16.92 -4.90 11.68
N LYS A 59 18.01 -4.21 12.04
CA LYS A 59 18.05 -2.75 12.03
C LYS A 59 17.94 -2.17 10.60
N ALA A 60 18.55 -2.84 9.63
CA ALA A 60 18.46 -2.45 8.22
C ALA A 60 17.03 -2.61 7.70
N VAL A 61 16.38 -3.74 7.99
CA VAL A 61 14.98 -4.00 7.64
C VAL A 61 14.04 -3.00 8.32
N GLU A 62 14.23 -2.72 9.61
CA GLU A 62 13.43 -1.71 10.33
C GLU A 62 13.55 -0.33 9.67
N THR A 63 14.77 0.06 9.28
CA THR A 63 15.01 1.34 8.61
C THR A 63 14.34 1.38 7.23
N SER A 64 14.43 0.30 6.45
CA SER A 64 13.76 0.19 5.14
C SER A 64 12.25 0.30 5.27
N LEU A 65 11.65 -0.47 6.19
CA LEU A 65 10.20 -0.44 6.42
C LEU A 65 9.71 0.93 6.86
N ARG A 66 10.44 1.64 7.74
CA ARG A 66 10.09 3.03 8.11
C ARG A 66 10.13 3.97 6.92
N ALA A 67 11.12 3.83 6.04
CA ALA A 67 11.23 4.63 4.82
C ALA A 67 10.08 4.33 3.84
N GLU A 68 9.76 3.05 3.64
CA GLU A 68 8.64 2.61 2.80
C GLU A 68 7.29 3.11 3.32
N ILE A 69 7.05 3.02 4.62
CA ILE A 69 5.82 3.55 5.26
C ILE A 69 5.72 5.06 5.02
N THR A 70 6.81 5.82 5.21
CA THR A 70 6.83 7.27 4.99
C THR A 70 6.57 7.62 3.52
N SER A 71 7.12 6.83 2.60
CA SER A 71 6.91 6.98 1.16
C SER A 71 5.44 6.75 0.78
N VAL A 72 4.83 5.67 1.28
CA VAL A 72 3.42 5.35 1.04
C VAL A 72 2.50 6.41 1.63
N GLU A 73 2.76 6.87 2.86
CA GLU A 73 1.98 7.94 3.50
C GLU A 73 2.02 9.24 2.67
N THR A 74 3.21 9.58 2.14
CA THR A 74 3.39 10.76 1.29
C THR A 74 2.65 10.62 -0.03
N SER A 75 2.72 9.45 -0.69
CA SER A 75 1.99 9.17 -1.94
C SER A 75 0.48 9.28 -1.73
N LEU A 76 -0.04 8.61 -0.70
CA LEU A 76 -1.48 8.64 -0.39
C LEU A 76 -1.98 10.04 -0.08
N ARG A 77 -1.21 10.86 0.65
CA ARG A 77 -1.56 12.27 0.89
C ARG A 77 -1.61 13.08 -0.41
N ALA A 78 -0.67 12.84 -1.33
CA ALA A 78 -0.67 13.51 -2.63
C ALA A 78 -1.88 13.09 -3.48
N GLU A 79 -2.17 11.79 -3.56
CA GLU A 79 -3.32 11.24 -4.28
C GLU A 79 -4.65 11.75 -3.73
N ILE A 80 -4.82 11.78 -2.40
CA ILE A 80 -6.02 12.36 -1.75
C ILE A 80 -6.20 13.82 -2.16
N LYS A 81 -5.11 14.60 -2.22
CA LYS A 81 -5.18 16.01 -2.61
C LYS A 81 -5.58 16.17 -4.09
N VAL A 82 -5.09 15.30 -4.97
CA VAL A 82 -5.48 15.26 -6.39
C VAL A 82 -6.96 14.97 -6.51
N VAL A 83 -7.44 13.87 -5.91
CA VAL A 83 -8.86 13.47 -5.94
C VAL A 83 -9.77 14.56 -5.36
N ALA A 84 -9.36 15.21 -4.26
CA ALA A 84 -10.13 16.32 -3.68
C ALA A 84 -10.23 17.53 -4.61
N ASN A 85 -9.18 17.83 -5.39
CA ASN A 85 -9.20 18.92 -6.37
C ASN A 85 -10.04 18.56 -7.60
N ASP A 86 -9.94 17.32 -8.09
CA ASP A 86 -10.74 16.83 -9.20
C ASP A 86 -12.23 16.84 -8.86
N LEU A 87 -12.59 16.45 -7.63
CA LEU A 87 -13.97 16.51 -7.15
C LEU A 87 -14.50 17.94 -7.10
N ARG A 88 -13.72 18.89 -6.57
CA ARG A 88 -14.10 20.32 -6.57
C ARG A 88 -14.28 20.87 -7.98
N THR A 89 -13.38 20.49 -8.89
CA THR A 89 -13.46 20.92 -10.29
C THR A 89 -14.69 20.34 -10.96
N THR A 90 -14.97 19.06 -10.75
CA THR A 90 -16.16 18.39 -11.27
C THR A 90 -17.44 19.03 -10.73
N GLU A 91 -17.49 19.35 -9.43
CA GLU A 91 -18.63 20.04 -8.82
C GLU A 91 -18.84 21.42 -9.44
N ALA A 92 -17.77 22.21 -9.63
CA ALA A 92 -17.85 23.53 -10.24
C ALA A 92 -18.35 23.45 -11.70
N THR A 93 -17.83 22.50 -12.48
CA THR A 93 -18.25 22.24 -13.86
C THR A 93 -19.73 21.84 -13.93
N LEU A 94 -20.18 20.91 -13.09
CA LEU A 94 -21.58 20.49 -13.06
C LEU A 94 -22.52 21.62 -12.67
N ARG A 95 -22.13 22.47 -11.71
CA ARG A 95 -22.93 23.66 -11.34
C ARG A 95 -23.03 24.65 -12.49
N ALA A 96 -21.94 24.87 -13.23
CA ALA A 96 -21.94 25.75 -14.40
C ALA A 96 -22.81 25.19 -15.53
N GLU A 97 -22.68 23.89 -15.81
CA GLU A 97 -23.48 23.18 -16.82
C GLU A 97 -24.98 23.24 -16.52
N ILE A 98 -25.38 22.90 -15.28
CA ILE A 98 -26.78 22.99 -14.85
C ILE A 98 -27.32 24.42 -15.00
N LYS A 99 -26.52 25.43 -14.62
CA LYS A 99 -26.93 26.83 -14.76
C LYS A 99 -27.13 27.21 -16.23
N SER A 100 -26.27 26.73 -17.13
CA SER A 100 -26.41 26.92 -18.58
C SER A 100 -27.69 26.27 -19.10
N GLN A 101 -27.90 24.98 -18.81
CA GLN A 101 -29.09 24.24 -19.25
C GLN A 101 -30.39 24.87 -18.75
N VAL A 102 -30.40 25.41 -17.52
CA VAL A 102 -31.55 26.15 -16.98
C VAL A 102 -31.78 27.46 -17.74
N ALA A 103 -30.72 28.17 -18.13
CA ALA A 103 -30.85 29.40 -18.92
C ALA A 103 -31.38 29.10 -20.33
N ASP A 104 -30.86 28.06 -20.97
CA ASP A 104 -31.28 27.62 -22.30
C ASP A 104 -32.75 27.17 -22.28
N ALA A 105 -33.14 26.36 -21.30
CA ALA A 105 -34.54 25.94 -21.13
C ALA A 105 -35.48 27.14 -20.91
N LYS A 106 -35.06 28.14 -20.12
CA LYS A 106 -35.84 29.38 -19.93
C LYS A 106 -35.98 30.15 -21.24
N ALA A 107 -34.92 30.27 -22.03
CA ALA A 107 -34.94 30.95 -23.32
C ALA A 107 -35.87 30.23 -24.31
N ASP A 108 -35.81 28.91 -24.37
CA ASP A 108 -36.69 28.10 -25.22
C ASP A 108 -38.16 28.24 -24.83
N ILE A 109 -38.47 28.19 -23.53
CA ILE A 109 -39.84 28.43 -23.03
C ILE A 109 -40.33 29.82 -23.47
N ILE A 110 -39.53 30.87 -23.29
CA ILE A 110 -39.90 32.23 -23.71
C ILE A 110 -40.15 32.29 -25.22
N LYS A 111 -39.27 31.69 -26.03
CA LYS A 111 -39.40 31.65 -27.48
C LYS A 111 -40.73 31.01 -27.91
N TRP A 112 -41.07 29.86 -27.33
CA TRP A 112 -42.34 29.17 -27.60
C TRP A 112 -43.55 29.95 -27.10
N MET A 113 -43.47 30.58 -25.93
CA MET A 113 -44.54 31.44 -25.40
C MET A 113 -44.84 32.62 -26.31
N VAL A 114 -43.81 33.34 -26.79
CA VAL A 114 -43.96 34.46 -27.72
C VAL A 114 -44.60 34.00 -29.03
N GLY A 115 -44.16 32.86 -29.57
CA GLY A 115 -44.75 32.27 -30.78
C GLY A 115 -46.23 31.92 -30.59
N ALA A 116 -46.57 31.27 -29.48
CA ALA A 116 -47.94 30.87 -29.15
C ALA A 116 -48.86 32.08 -28.95
N VAL A 117 -48.45 33.08 -28.15
CA VAL A 117 -49.21 34.31 -27.91
C VAL A 117 -49.41 35.10 -29.22
N GLY A 118 -48.38 35.18 -30.06
CA GLY A 118 -48.48 35.81 -31.37
C GLY A 118 -49.52 35.13 -32.27
N LEU A 119 -49.47 33.81 -32.37
CA LEU A 119 -50.43 33.02 -33.15
C LEU A 119 -51.85 33.14 -32.61
N GLN A 120 -52.04 33.07 -31.28
CA GLN A 120 -53.34 33.27 -30.63
C GLN A 120 -53.91 34.66 -30.93
N THR A 121 -53.08 35.71 -30.89
CA THR A 121 -53.51 37.09 -31.18
C THR A 121 -54.00 37.23 -32.63
N VAL A 122 -53.26 36.69 -33.59
CA VAL A 122 -53.66 36.68 -35.01
C VAL A 122 -54.97 35.91 -35.21
N ALA A 123 -55.12 34.76 -34.57
CA ALA A 123 -56.34 33.96 -34.64
C ALA A 123 -57.57 34.70 -34.08
N ILE A 124 -57.43 35.37 -32.92
CA ILE A 124 -58.49 36.17 -32.30
C ILE A 124 -58.90 37.33 -33.22
N ILE A 125 -57.94 38.07 -33.79
CA ILE A 125 -58.22 39.16 -34.73
C ILE A 125 -58.96 38.64 -35.98
N GLY A 126 -58.51 37.53 -36.55
CA GLY A 126 -59.16 36.90 -37.70
C GLY A 126 -60.61 36.47 -37.42
N ALA A 127 -60.86 35.90 -36.24
CA ALA A 127 -62.20 35.53 -35.79
C ALA A 127 -63.10 36.78 -35.61
N MET A 128 -62.58 37.84 -34.99
CA MET A 128 -63.29 39.13 -34.83
C MET A 128 -63.70 39.74 -36.17
N ILE A 129 -62.80 39.78 -37.16
CA ILE A 129 -63.11 40.32 -38.50
C ILE A 129 -64.21 39.49 -39.18
N THR A 130 -64.14 38.17 -39.05
CA THR A 130 -65.15 37.25 -39.61
C THR A 130 -66.51 37.48 -38.97
N LEU A 131 -66.56 37.64 -37.64
CA LEU A 131 -67.78 37.94 -36.90
C LEU A 131 -68.42 39.27 -37.32
N VAL A 132 -67.63 40.33 -37.48
CA VAL A 132 -68.11 41.65 -37.94
C VAL A 132 -68.71 41.58 -39.35
N ARG A 133 -68.11 40.80 -40.26
CA ARG A 133 -68.64 40.61 -41.62
C ARG A 133 -69.97 39.85 -41.63
N ILE A 134 -70.19 38.94 -40.69
CA ILE A 134 -71.46 38.19 -40.58
C ILE A 134 -72.56 39.05 -39.95
N LEU A 135 -72.22 39.91 -38.98
CA LEU A 135 -73.18 40.74 -38.25
C LEU A 135 -73.59 42.03 -38.98
N LYS A 136 -72.85 42.44 -40.00
CA LYS A 136 -73.18 43.62 -40.82
C LYS A 136 -73.71 43.10 -42.17
N PRO A 137 -75.04 43.08 -42.40
CA PRO A 137 -75.61 42.63 -43.67
C PRO A 137 -75.20 43.53 -44.84
#